data_AF-A0A158PLM3-F1
#
_entry.id   AF-A0A158PLM3-F1
#
_cell.length_a   1.000
_cell.length_b   1.000
_cell.length_c   1.000
_cell.angle_alpha   90.00
_cell.angle_beta   90.00
_cell.angle_gamma   90.00
#
_symmetry.space_group_name_H-M   'P 1'
#
loop_
_entity.id
_entity.type
_entity.pdbx_description
1 polymer ?
#
loop_
_entity_poly.entity_id
_entity_poly.type
_entity_poly.pdbx_seq_one_letter_code
_entity_poly.pdbx_strand_id
1 'polypeptide(L)'
;MERTMNCGGKRNRKRIKEMERKRETKIGLWYIVPCKQQLRTRYYDALLDYMDYTTRNLPAGRGLFKMTFTRVVHFLADGRMEHPLYCFSKQSDGEYLVSHAIVQRIHRGKRAATDICSWSGHIAECELDENTSKEFRYFSEPRHDLVVCMAAMYIYTDWQTLLVGIETWLALGATKIVVPVQSASVSCHRILKEYERRGLVIIRTWPKWPILSDSNPNGLVLSRGIEESHVNCLFFAKPWANMIAFSDIDDILLPTDPMDVEAGMNIKILKGLFAEHPQAGSLLFEHRDVQFQLPVQQERVTTISNFNFDFLMNSKYKMNCRVDSVNMHETGIHRFGYVQTRVPCRQAHFYHLRHSHHSVSNAVEIDMSNLATSLNRQWYKRLDTFTKLKDVPLNESTTESFEDFDRCMSAINDEHWTLHLYHFRDVDCVATRAEFDFFRSGVGYFLHSRNAFIGPSDPNCEAPVPPIVAGNHYFAP
;
A
#
# COMPACT_ATOMS: atom_id res chain seq x y z
N MET A 1 -7.77 63.69 3.17
CA MET A 1 -9.09 63.47 3.80
C MET A 1 -9.28 61.96 3.91
N GLU A 2 -8.54 61.25 4.75
CA GLU A 2 -8.65 61.24 6.23
C GLU A 2 -10.07 60.99 6.73
N ARG A 3 -10.32 59.76 7.19
CA ARG A 3 -10.95 59.51 8.49
C ARG A 3 -10.49 58.19 9.07
N THR A 4 -9.63 58.35 10.07
CA THR A 4 -9.23 57.45 11.15
C THR A 4 -10.42 56.90 11.94
N MET A 5 -10.32 55.65 12.39
CA MET A 5 -10.70 55.31 13.76
C MET A 5 -9.77 54.23 14.31
N ASN A 6 -9.02 54.64 15.33
CA ASN A 6 -8.07 53.88 16.12
C ASN A 6 -8.70 53.74 17.51
N CYS A 7 -8.65 52.55 18.12
CA CYS A 7 -8.72 52.40 19.58
C CYS A 7 -7.97 51.12 19.97
N GLY A 8 -6.78 51.31 20.53
CA GLY A 8 -5.96 50.24 21.10
C GLY A 8 -6.26 49.97 22.57
N GLY A 9 -5.73 48.85 23.07
CA GLY A 9 -5.67 48.52 24.50
C GLY A 9 -4.72 47.35 24.75
N LYS A 10 -3.57 47.62 25.36
CA LYS A 10 -2.47 46.69 25.64
C LYS A 10 -2.65 45.93 26.95
N ARG A 11 -2.16 44.67 26.93
CA ARG A 11 -1.47 43.89 27.99
C ARG A 11 -2.21 43.57 29.30
N ASN A 12 -2.28 42.26 29.60
CA ASN A 12 -1.72 41.74 30.85
C ASN A 12 -1.19 40.30 30.72
N ARG A 13 0.04 40.08 31.19
CA ARG A 13 0.73 38.78 31.35
C ARG A 13 0.61 38.37 32.83
N LYS A 14 0.16 37.15 33.13
CA LYS A 14 0.84 36.20 34.04
C LYS A 14 0.04 34.89 34.23
N ARG A 15 0.73 33.78 33.89
CA ARG A 15 0.77 32.45 34.52
C ARG A 15 -0.52 31.85 35.10
N ILE A 16 -0.94 30.72 34.51
CA ILE A 16 -1.15 29.46 35.25
C ILE A 16 -0.42 28.35 34.47
N LYS A 17 0.35 27.55 35.21
CA LYS A 17 1.03 26.33 34.77
C LYS A 17 0.13 25.13 35.11
N GLU A 18 0.19 24.14 34.23
CA GLU A 18 0.14 22.69 34.50
C GLU A 18 -1.21 21.94 34.43
N MET A 19 -1.10 20.75 33.81
CA MET A 19 -2.08 19.69 33.54
C MET A 19 -3.09 20.01 32.41
N GLU A 20 -3.15 19.28 31.30
CA GLU A 20 -3.09 17.81 31.17
C GLU A 20 -2.22 17.34 30.01
N ARG A 21 -1.47 16.27 30.27
CA ARG A 21 -0.82 15.42 29.26
C ARG A 21 -1.90 14.54 28.64
N LYS A 22 -2.59 15.03 27.61
CA LYS A 22 -3.59 14.22 26.89
C LYS A 22 -2.91 13.06 26.15
N ARG A 23 -3.35 11.86 26.51
CA ARG A 23 -3.16 10.61 25.76
C ARG A 23 -4.04 10.71 24.53
N GLU A 24 -3.44 10.68 23.36
CA GLU A 24 -4.16 10.53 22.10
C GLU A 24 -3.88 9.12 21.58
N THR A 25 -4.91 8.29 21.42
CA THR A 25 -4.82 7.06 20.63
C THR A 25 -5.74 7.28 19.44
N LYS A 26 -5.15 7.44 18.25
CA LYS A 26 -5.87 7.76 17.01
C LYS A 26 -5.92 6.55 16.11
N ILE A 27 -7.07 6.25 15.51
CA ILE A 27 -7.30 5.23 14.48
C ILE A 27 -7.49 5.92 13.16
N GLY A 28 -6.90 5.42 12.06
CA GLY A 28 -7.30 5.81 10.70
C GLY A 28 -8.38 4.87 10.15
N LEU A 29 -9.50 5.38 9.69
CA LEU A 29 -10.49 4.64 8.89
C LEU A 29 -10.48 5.12 7.45
N TRP A 30 -10.61 4.19 6.49
CA TRP A 30 -10.67 4.50 5.04
C TRP A 30 -12.10 4.65 4.55
N TYR A 31 -12.33 5.43 3.47
CA TYR A 31 -13.67 5.75 2.90
C TYR A 31 -13.63 6.05 1.39
N ILE A 32 -14.76 5.81 0.67
CA ILE A 32 -14.83 5.78 -0.81
C ILE A 32 -16.19 6.24 -1.39
N VAL A 33 -16.15 7.20 -2.32
CA VAL A 33 -17.30 7.96 -2.85
C VAL A 33 -17.59 7.72 -4.35
N PRO A 34 -18.87 7.53 -4.74
CA PRO A 34 -19.43 7.86 -6.06
C PRO A 34 -20.50 8.99 -6.01
N CYS A 35 -20.84 9.55 -7.18
CA CYS A 35 -21.83 10.62 -7.37
C CYS A 35 -22.86 10.10 -8.41
N LYS A 36 -24.19 10.19 -8.27
CA LYS A 36 -25.02 11.40 -8.13
C LYS A 36 -26.53 11.03 -7.96
N GLN A 37 -27.22 11.55 -6.94
CA GLN A 37 -28.60 12.08 -7.06
C GLN A 37 -28.92 13.03 -5.90
N GLN A 38 -29.60 14.14 -6.18
CA GLN A 38 -30.05 15.13 -5.19
C GLN A 38 -30.98 14.45 -4.16
N LEU A 39 -30.49 14.18 -2.96
CA LEU A 39 -31.34 13.75 -1.85
C LEU A 39 -31.63 14.94 -0.93
N ARG A 40 -32.92 15.31 -0.88
CA ARG A 40 -33.45 16.27 0.09
C ARG A 40 -33.32 15.70 1.51
N THR A 41 -32.86 16.56 2.42
CA THR A 41 -32.62 16.34 3.85
C THR A 41 -33.86 15.89 4.63
N ARG A 42 -33.71 14.82 5.43
CA ARG A 42 -34.34 14.65 6.74
C ARG A 42 -33.33 14.03 7.71
N TYR A 43 -33.22 14.62 8.90
CA TYR A 43 -32.32 14.23 9.98
C TYR A 43 -32.80 12.97 10.70
N TYR A 44 -31.93 11.98 10.87
CA TYR A 44 -32.02 10.94 11.90
C TYR A 44 -30.61 10.45 12.27
N ASP A 45 -30.39 10.26 13.58
CA ASP A 45 -29.15 9.78 14.20
C ASP A 45 -28.90 8.29 13.90
N ALA A 46 -27.63 7.87 13.84
CA ALA A 46 -27.25 6.47 13.64
C ALA A 46 -26.25 6.01 14.71
N LEU A 47 -26.62 4.91 15.38
CA LEU A 47 -25.77 4.11 16.26
C LEU A 47 -24.85 3.20 15.44
N LEU A 48 -23.58 3.14 15.83
CA LEU A 48 -22.66 2.06 15.48
C LEU A 48 -22.47 1.20 16.73
N ASP A 49 -23.18 0.07 16.82
CA ASP A 49 -22.92 -1.00 17.79
C ASP A 49 -22.24 -2.17 17.05
N TYR A 50 -21.15 -2.72 17.59
CA TYR A 50 -20.91 -4.18 17.52
C TYR A 50 -19.86 -4.72 18.53
N MET A 51 -20.21 -5.92 19.03
CA MET A 51 -19.79 -6.78 20.16
C MET A 51 -18.32 -7.32 20.15
N ASP A 52 -17.61 -7.60 21.26
CA ASP A 52 -17.79 -8.39 22.52
C ASP A 52 -17.26 -9.85 22.43
N TYR A 53 -16.21 -10.16 23.21
CA TYR A 53 -15.86 -11.50 23.72
C TYR A 53 -14.84 -11.40 24.89
N THR A 54 -15.20 -11.98 26.04
CA THR A 54 -14.40 -12.07 27.27
C THR A 54 -13.33 -13.17 27.25
N THR A 55 -12.14 -12.93 27.83
CA THR A 55 -11.54 -13.76 28.91
C THR A 55 -10.28 -13.14 29.56
N ARG A 56 -10.18 -13.36 30.88
CA ARG A 56 -9.17 -13.00 31.92
C ARG A 56 -7.78 -13.64 31.64
N ASN A 57 -6.59 -13.30 32.20
CA ASN A 57 -6.09 -12.44 33.28
C ASN A 57 -4.52 -12.41 33.19
N LEU A 58 -3.87 -11.42 33.85
CA LEU A 58 -2.45 -11.30 34.32
C LEU A 58 -1.40 -10.44 33.54
N PRO A 59 -0.40 -9.85 34.25
CA PRO A 59 -0.11 -8.42 34.12
C PRO A 59 1.31 -8.02 33.67
N ALA A 60 1.35 -6.78 33.15
CA ALA A 60 2.32 -5.69 33.33
C ALA A 60 3.79 -5.80 32.86
N GLY A 61 4.12 -4.92 31.91
CA GLY A 61 5.46 -4.34 31.72
C GLY A 61 5.37 -3.10 30.80
N ARG A 62 5.75 -1.92 31.31
CA ARG A 62 5.46 -0.60 30.72
C ARG A 62 6.39 -0.23 29.57
N GLY A 63 5.80 0.13 28.43
CA GLY A 63 6.33 1.01 27.39
C GLY A 63 5.16 1.79 26.79
N LEU A 64 5.26 3.12 26.70
CA LEU A 64 4.17 3.98 26.23
C LEU A 64 4.11 3.92 24.69
N PHE A 65 3.40 2.95 24.14
CA PHE A 65 3.18 2.81 22.69
C PHE A 65 1.88 3.52 22.29
N LYS A 66 1.99 4.49 21.37
CA LYS A 66 0.85 5.11 20.69
C LYS A 66 0.44 4.16 19.56
N MET A 67 -0.61 3.37 19.75
CA MET A 67 -1.11 2.45 18.72
C MET A 67 -2.13 3.14 17.82
N THR A 68 -2.05 2.82 16.53
CA THR A 68 -2.99 3.29 15.51
C THR A 68 -3.57 2.05 14.86
N PHE A 69 -4.88 1.87 15.01
CA PHE A 69 -5.61 0.84 14.28
C PHE A 69 -6.09 1.40 12.96
N THR A 70 -6.19 0.51 11.99
CA THR A 70 -6.56 0.86 10.64
C THR A 70 -7.64 -0.09 10.18
N ARG A 71 -8.84 0.44 9.91
CA ARG A 71 -9.91 -0.34 9.28
C ARG A 71 -10.23 0.25 7.92
N VAL A 72 -10.31 -0.61 6.91
CA VAL A 72 -10.84 -0.24 5.59
C VAL A 72 -12.35 -0.37 5.68
N VAL A 73 -13.04 0.73 5.38
CA VAL A 73 -14.50 0.81 5.29
C VAL A 73 -14.80 1.57 3.98
N HIS A 74 -15.93 1.33 3.37
CA HIS A 74 -16.33 2.06 2.16
C HIS A 74 -17.34 3.13 2.58
N PHE A 75 -17.49 4.24 1.84
CA PHE A 75 -18.43 5.31 2.26
C PHE A 75 -18.91 6.19 1.12
N LEU A 76 -20.11 5.89 0.66
CA LEU A 76 -20.79 6.59 -0.42
C LEU A 76 -21.34 7.93 0.07
N ALA A 77 -20.84 9.07 -0.43
CA ALA A 77 -21.35 10.41 -0.09
C ALA A 77 -20.88 11.50 -1.07
N ASP A 78 -21.32 12.75 -0.93
CA ASP A 78 -20.82 13.86 -1.78
C ASP A 78 -19.37 14.24 -1.44
N GLY A 79 -18.42 13.89 -2.31
CA GLY A 79 -16.98 14.15 -2.12
C GLY A 79 -16.58 15.64 -2.05
N ARG A 80 -17.52 16.56 -2.31
CA ARG A 80 -17.30 18.02 -2.15
C ARG A 80 -17.55 18.50 -0.72
N MET A 81 -18.18 17.69 0.11
CA MET A 81 -18.55 18.03 1.48
C MET A 81 -17.67 17.29 2.48
N GLU A 82 -17.42 17.92 3.63
CA GLU A 82 -16.89 17.21 4.79
C GLU A 82 -18.00 16.38 5.42
N HIS A 83 -17.68 15.12 5.69
CA HIS A 83 -18.62 14.20 6.34
C HIS A 83 -18.17 13.96 7.78
N PRO A 84 -18.96 14.42 8.76
CA PRO A 84 -18.71 14.11 10.16
C PRO A 84 -18.97 12.63 10.42
N LEU A 85 -18.13 12.02 11.25
CA LEU A 85 -18.30 10.66 11.74
C LEU A 85 -18.25 10.68 13.26
N TYR A 86 -19.19 9.97 13.89
CA TYR A 86 -19.16 9.71 15.31
C TYR A 86 -18.52 8.34 15.54
N CYS A 87 -17.47 8.32 16.34
CA CYS A 87 -16.75 7.12 16.70
C CYS A 87 -17.08 6.77 18.15
N PHE A 88 -17.45 5.53 18.39
CA PHE A 88 -17.82 5.04 19.71
C PHE A 88 -16.79 4.00 20.15
N SER A 89 -16.15 4.22 21.31
CA SER A 89 -15.18 3.30 21.90
C SER A 89 -15.65 2.92 23.29
N LYS A 90 -15.87 1.63 23.54
CA LYS A 90 -16.38 1.14 24.83
C LYS A 90 -15.29 1.18 25.90
N GLN A 91 -15.52 1.93 26.96
CA GLN A 91 -14.61 2.10 28.09
C GLN A 91 -14.73 0.94 29.10
N SER A 92 -13.79 0.86 30.03
CA SER A 92 -13.75 -0.22 31.04
C SER A 92 -14.92 -0.21 32.03
N ASP A 93 -15.57 0.93 32.21
CA ASP A 93 -16.77 1.09 33.04
C ASP A 93 -18.06 0.76 32.28
N GLY A 94 -17.98 0.42 31.00
CA GLY A 94 -19.11 0.10 30.13
C GLY A 94 -19.69 1.32 29.39
N GLU A 95 -19.23 2.53 29.69
CA GLU A 95 -19.63 3.75 28.98
C GLU A 95 -18.97 3.84 27.60
N TYR A 96 -19.50 4.70 26.73
CA TYR A 96 -18.91 4.96 25.42
C TYR A 96 -18.12 6.28 25.41
N LEU A 97 -16.84 6.21 25.07
CA LEU A 97 -16.08 7.36 24.58
C LEU A 97 -16.60 7.69 23.19
N VAL A 98 -17.34 8.79 23.08
CA VAL A 98 -17.79 9.34 21.81
C VAL A 98 -16.76 10.36 21.33
N SER A 99 -16.15 10.10 20.18
CA SER A 99 -15.28 11.06 19.50
C SER A 99 -15.82 11.41 18.12
N HIS A 100 -15.33 12.51 17.58
CA HIS A 100 -15.73 13.01 16.28
C HIS A 100 -14.56 12.97 15.31
N ALA A 101 -14.76 12.33 14.17
CA ALA A 101 -13.80 12.27 13.08
C ALA A 101 -14.37 12.99 11.84
N ILE A 102 -13.49 13.49 10.99
CA ILE A 102 -13.88 14.11 9.72
C ILE A 102 -13.32 13.22 8.60
N VAL A 103 -14.18 12.86 7.64
CA VAL A 103 -13.73 12.19 6.42
C VAL A 103 -12.98 13.20 5.57
N GLN A 104 -11.68 12.99 5.45
CA GLN A 104 -10.76 13.81 4.67
C GLN A 104 -10.26 13.04 3.46
N ARG A 105 -10.33 13.64 2.29
CA ARG A 105 -9.79 13.03 1.07
C ARG A 105 -8.27 13.03 1.10
N ILE A 106 -7.63 11.89 0.82
CA ILE A 106 -6.17 11.72 0.91
C ILE A 106 -5.45 12.69 -0.05
N HIS A 107 -6.05 13.01 -1.19
CA HIS A 107 -5.49 13.89 -2.22
C HIS A 107 -6.26 15.21 -2.35
N ARG A 108 -6.61 15.87 -1.23
CA ARG A 108 -7.25 17.21 -1.23
C ARG A 108 -6.50 18.30 -2.04
N GLY A 109 -5.26 18.04 -2.48
CA GLY A 109 -4.43 18.94 -3.30
C GLY A 109 -4.65 18.82 -4.82
N LYS A 110 -3.55 18.64 -5.57
CA LYS A 110 -3.45 18.81 -7.04
C LYS A 110 -4.51 18.09 -7.90
N ARG A 111 -5.12 17.02 -7.40
CA ARG A 111 -6.13 16.21 -8.12
C ARG A 111 -7.58 16.47 -7.67
N ALA A 112 -7.81 17.42 -6.76
CA ALA A 112 -9.16 17.75 -6.30
C ALA A 112 -10.09 18.19 -7.43
N ALA A 113 -9.56 18.88 -8.45
CA ALA A 113 -10.33 19.44 -9.56
C ALA A 113 -10.73 18.42 -10.64
N THR A 114 -9.95 17.35 -10.84
CA THR A 114 -10.16 16.35 -11.90
C THR A 114 -11.00 15.15 -11.46
N ASP A 115 -11.26 15.05 -10.16
CA ASP A 115 -11.79 13.83 -9.53
C ASP A 115 -13.22 13.98 -8.99
N ILE A 116 -13.91 15.05 -9.38
CA ILE A 116 -15.32 15.26 -9.08
C ILE A 116 -16.08 14.08 -9.72
N CYS A 117 -16.55 13.13 -8.91
CA CYS A 117 -17.22 11.87 -9.29
C CYS A 117 -16.33 10.64 -9.56
N SER A 118 -15.19 10.51 -8.88
CA SER A 118 -14.32 9.33 -9.03
C SER A 118 -14.02 8.63 -7.70
N TRP A 119 -13.93 7.29 -7.75
CA TRP A 119 -13.53 6.45 -6.62
C TRP A 119 -12.18 6.96 -6.09
N SER A 120 -12.11 7.31 -4.82
CA SER A 120 -10.88 7.84 -4.20
C SER A 120 -10.77 7.49 -2.74
N GLY A 121 -9.53 7.32 -2.29
CA GLY A 121 -9.22 7.06 -0.90
C GLY A 121 -9.43 8.30 -0.03
N HIS A 122 -10.02 8.07 1.13
CA HIS A 122 -10.22 9.05 2.20
C HIS A 122 -9.75 8.47 3.52
N ILE A 123 -9.51 9.33 4.50
CA ILE A 123 -9.13 8.99 5.85
C ILE A 123 -10.03 9.73 6.84
N ALA A 124 -10.44 9.08 7.93
CA ALA A 124 -10.93 9.75 9.12
C ALA A 124 -10.20 9.22 10.35
N GLU A 125 -9.90 10.11 11.30
CA GLU A 125 -9.20 9.74 12.52
C GLU A 125 -10.13 9.70 13.74
N CYS A 126 -10.36 8.52 14.32
CA CYS A 126 -11.18 8.32 15.53
C CYS A 126 -10.30 8.22 16.79
N GLU A 127 -10.79 8.75 17.92
CA GLU A 127 -10.15 8.52 19.22
C GLU A 127 -10.67 7.22 19.86
N LEU A 128 -9.76 6.45 20.45
CA LEU A 128 -10.09 5.26 21.23
C LEU A 128 -9.75 5.39 22.70
N ASP A 129 -10.55 4.70 23.52
CA ASP A 129 -10.22 4.41 24.90
C ASP A 129 -8.99 3.49 24.99
N GLU A 130 -8.18 3.69 26.04
CA GLU A 130 -6.96 2.91 26.22
C GLU A 130 -7.23 1.42 26.41
N ASN A 131 -8.36 1.02 27.01
CA ASN A 131 -8.67 -0.38 27.24
C ASN A 131 -9.17 -1.06 25.97
N THR A 132 -10.01 -0.38 25.17
CA THR A 132 -10.33 -0.82 23.81
C THR A 132 -9.07 -0.97 22.96
N SER A 133 -8.12 -0.03 23.08
CA SER A 133 -6.84 -0.11 22.35
C SER A 133 -6.00 -1.32 22.75
N LYS A 134 -6.14 -1.83 23.99
CA LYS A 134 -5.44 -3.03 24.46
C LYS A 134 -6.03 -4.31 23.86
N GLU A 135 -7.34 -4.39 23.68
CA GLU A 135 -7.98 -5.53 23.00
C GLU A 135 -7.54 -5.62 21.54
N PHE A 136 -7.28 -4.49 20.90
CA PHE A 136 -6.77 -4.49 19.53
C PHE A 136 -5.25 -4.72 19.41
N ARG A 137 -4.48 -4.94 20.50
CA ARG A 137 -3.01 -5.18 20.52
C ARG A 137 -2.53 -6.49 19.84
N TYR A 138 -3.24 -6.99 18.83
CA TYR A 138 -2.92 -8.24 18.17
C TYR A 138 -1.62 -8.24 17.34
N PHE A 139 -0.97 -7.10 17.12
CA PHE A 139 0.32 -7.02 16.43
C PHE A 139 1.40 -6.41 17.32
N SER A 140 2.16 -7.27 18.00
CA SER A 140 3.41 -6.90 18.66
C SER A 140 4.59 -7.13 17.71
N GLU A 141 4.64 -6.38 16.62
CA GLU A 141 5.84 -6.37 15.77
C GLU A 141 6.96 -5.59 16.48
N PRO A 142 8.20 -6.09 16.51
CA PRO A 142 9.33 -5.30 16.95
C PRO A 142 9.46 -4.05 16.08
N ARG A 143 10.08 -3.01 16.62
CA ARG A 143 10.25 -1.78 15.85
C ARG A 143 11.31 -1.98 14.77
N HIS A 144 10.97 -1.67 13.53
CA HIS A 144 11.80 -1.86 12.35
C HIS A 144 12.34 -0.51 11.84
N ASP A 145 13.62 -0.48 11.45
CA ASP A 145 14.25 0.75 10.91
C ASP A 145 13.69 1.13 9.54
N LEU A 146 13.50 0.13 8.68
CA LEU A 146 12.91 0.27 7.35
C LEU A 146 11.91 -0.86 7.10
N VAL A 147 10.69 -0.45 6.74
CA VAL A 147 9.61 -1.32 6.28
C VAL A 147 9.26 -0.93 4.85
N VAL A 148 9.01 -1.92 4.01
CA VAL A 148 8.60 -1.67 2.61
C VAL A 148 7.14 -2.05 2.46
N CYS A 149 6.33 -1.11 2.00
CA CYS A 149 4.94 -1.29 1.64
C CYS A 149 4.85 -1.48 0.13
N MET A 150 4.65 -2.73 -0.29
CA MET A 150 4.47 -3.03 -1.71
C MET A 150 3.10 -2.57 -2.17
N ALA A 151 3.01 -2.11 -3.41
CA ALA A 151 1.73 -1.95 -4.09
C ALA A 151 0.97 -3.29 -4.12
N ALA A 152 -0.36 -3.21 -4.14
CA ALA A 152 -1.19 -4.41 -4.20
C ALA A 152 -0.89 -5.25 -5.45
N MET A 153 -0.72 -6.56 -5.24
CA MET A 153 -0.50 -7.53 -6.32
C MET A 153 -1.83 -7.89 -6.99
N TYR A 154 -1.93 -7.59 -8.28
CA TYR A 154 -3.06 -7.91 -9.14
C TYR A 154 -2.61 -8.85 -10.25
N ILE A 155 -3.22 -10.04 -10.36
CA ILE A 155 -2.92 -11.04 -11.40
C ILE A 155 -1.39 -11.28 -11.49
N TYR A 156 -0.73 -11.31 -10.33
CA TYR A 156 0.73 -11.28 -10.30
C TYR A 156 1.33 -12.68 -10.48
N THR A 157 2.02 -12.92 -11.59
CA THR A 157 2.51 -14.25 -11.97
C THR A 157 4.04 -14.38 -11.98
N ASP A 158 4.77 -13.27 -12.00
CA ASP A 158 6.24 -13.24 -12.17
C ASP A 158 7.01 -13.49 -10.87
N TRP A 159 7.32 -14.77 -10.62
CA TRP A 159 8.04 -15.17 -9.42
C TRP A 159 9.52 -14.78 -9.40
N GLN A 160 10.15 -14.58 -10.56
CA GLN A 160 11.56 -14.20 -10.64
C GLN A 160 11.72 -12.75 -10.20
N THR A 161 10.90 -11.86 -10.78
CA THR A 161 10.84 -10.44 -10.38
C THR A 161 10.45 -10.29 -8.90
N LEU A 162 9.55 -11.15 -8.41
CA LEU A 162 9.19 -11.18 -6.99
C LEU A 162 10.39 -11.46 -6.08
N LEU A 163 11.20 -12.47 -6.41
CA LEU A 163 12.40 -12.80 -5.63
C LEU A 163 13.43 -11.67 -5.68
N VAL A 164 13.62 -11.05 -6.85
CA VAL A 164 14.54 -9.91 -7.03
C VAL A 164 14.12 -8.73 -6.17
N GLY A 165 12.84 -8.35 -6.20
CA GLY A 165 12.31 -7.28 -5.36
C GLY A 165 12.50 -7.59 -3.87
N ILE A 166 12.08 -8.77 -3.42
CA ILE A 166 12.17 -9.14 -2.00
C ILE A 166 13.62 -9.21 -1.52
N GLU A 167 14.48 -9.98 -2.21
CA GLU A 167 15.86 -10.16 -1.77
C GLU A 167 16.65 -8.86 -1.80
N THR A 168 16.40 -7.98 -2.79
CA THR A 168 17.08 -6.70 -2.86
C THR A 168 16.69 -5.77 -1.73
N TRP A 169 15.39 -5.60 -1.46
CA TRP A 169 14.95 -4.79 -0.33
C TRP A 169 15.54 -5.27 0.99
N LEU A 170 15.57 -6.59 1.21
CA LEU A 170 16.17 -7.17 2.41
C LEU A 170 17.68 -6.95 2.48
N ALA A 171 18.41 -7.14 1.36
CA ALA A 171 19.86 -6.92 1.30
C ALA A 171 20.24 -5.47 1.61
N LEU A 172 19.42 -4.52 1.19
CA LEU A 172 19.67 -3.08 1.32
C LEU A 172 19.10 -2.48 2.61
N GLY A 173 18.59 -3.30 3.52
CA GLY A 173 18.30 -2.91 4.91
C GLY A 173 16.83 -2.97 5.33
N ALA A 174 15.90 -3.31 4.44
CA ALA A 174 14.53 -3.59 4.87
C ALA A 174 14.52 -4.83 5.78
N THR A 175 13.73 -4.77 6.84
CA THR A 175 13.60 -5.90 7.79
C THR A 175 12.17 -6.45 7.82
N LYS A 176 11.25 -5.75 7.16
CA LYS A 176 9.88 -6.19 6.94
C LYS A 176 9.36 -5.67 5.61
N ILE A 177 8.63 -6.52 4.88
CA ILE A 177 7.96 -6.17 3.64
C ILE A 177 6.47 -6.52 3.80
N VAL A 178 5.58 -5.58 3.55
CA VAL A 178 4.13 -5.80 3.59
C VAL A 178 3.63 -5.92 2.16
N VAL A 179 2.94 -7.02 1.86
CA VAL A 179 2.49 -7.36 0.51
C VAL A 179 0.97 -7.56 0.52
N PRO A 180 0.19 -6.57 0.06
CA PRO A 180 -1.23 -6.76 -0.22
C PRO A 180 -1.40 -7.66 -1.46
N VAL A 181 -2.18 -8.72 -1.34
CA VAL A 181 -2.43 -9.67 -2.43
C VAL A 181 -3.92 -9.62 -2.80
N GLN A 182 -4.24 -9.19 -4.02
CA GLN A 182 -5.56 -9.41 -4.60
C GLN A 182 -5.62 -10.74 -5.32
N SER A 183 -4.68 -10.99 -6.23
CA SER A 183 -4.48 -12.29 -6.85
C SER A 183 -3.06 -12.47 -7.33
N ALA A 184 -2.60 -13.72 -7.31
CA ALA A 184 -1.26 -14.10 -7.73
C ALA A 184 -1.22 -15.58 -8.18
N SER A 185 -0.20 -15.97 -8.94
CA SER A 185 0.05 -17.38 -9.20
C SER A 185 0.33 -18.14 -7.90
N VAL A 186 -0.01 -19.43 -7.86
CA VAL A 186 0.29 -20.31 -6.72
C VAL A 186 1.79 -20.32 -6.42
N SER A 187 2.65 -20.27 -7.44
CA SER A 187 4.11 -20.14 -7.30
C SER A 187 4.50 -18.89 -6.51
N CYS A 188 4.03 -17.71 -6.94
CA CYS A 188 4.31 -16.45 -6.25
C CYS A 188 3.80 -16.48 -4.80
N HIS A 189 2.57 -16.96 -4.58
CA HIS A 189 2.00 -17.03 -3.25
C HIS A 189 2.76 -17.99 -2.32
N ARG A 190 3.20 -19.16 -2.82
CA ARG A 190 4.02 -20.11 -2.04
C ARG A 190 5.34 -19.48 -1.61
N ILE A 191 6.01 -18.75 -2.50
CA ILE A 191 7.22 -17.99 -2.17
C ILE A 191 6.94 -16.98 -1.06
N LEU A 192 5.89 -16.15 -1.20
CA LEU A 192 5.50 -15.18 -0.19
C LEU A 192 5.23 -15.84 1.17
N LYS A 193 4.53 -16.99 1.20
CA LYS A 193 4.25 -17.74 2.43
C LYS A 193 5.52 -18.23 3.12
N GLU A 194 6.56 -18.59 2.37
CA GLU A 194 7.85 -18.94 2.96
C GLU A 194 8.53 -17.71 3.60
N TYR A 195 8.53 -16.55 2.96
CA TYR A 195 9.03 -15.32 3.60
C TYR A 195 8.19 -14.90 4.81
N GLU A 196 6.87 -15.08 4.75
CA GLU A 196 5.96 -14.79 5.87
C GLU A 196 6.23 -15.70 7.07
N ARG A 197 6.44 -17.01 6.84
CA ARG A 197 6.80 -17.97 7.89
C ARG A 197 8.09 -17.59 8.63
N ARG A 198 8.98 -16.84 7.96
CA ARG A 198 10.24 -16.33 8.54
C ARG A 198 10.09 -14.97 9.21
N GLY A 199 8.89 -14.39 9.19
CA GLY A 199 8.63 -13.06 9.73
C GLY A 199 9.26 -11.93 8.91
N LEU A 200 9.59 -12.16 7.64
CA LEU A 200 10.21 -11.15 6.76
C LEU A 200 9.18 -10.45 5.89
N VAL A 201 8.12 -11.16 5.53
CA VAL A 201 6.97 -10.65 4.79
C VAL A 201 5.72 -10.71 5.67
N ILE A 202 4.81 -9.75 5.51
CA ILE A 202 3.43 -9.82 6.03
C ILE A 202 2.51 -9.80 4.81
N ILE A 203 1.78 -10.89 4.58
CA ILE A 203 0.79 -10.94 3.50
C ILE A 203 -0.51 -10.33 4.02
N ARG A 204 -1.05 -9.37 3.28
CA ARG A 204 -2.33 -8.72 3.59
C ARG A 204 -3.35 -9.10 2.52
N THR A 205 -4.58 -9.39 2.94
CA THR A 205 -5.70 -9.59 2.02
C THR A 205 -6.08 -8.28 1.36
N TRP A 206 -6.30 -8.31 0.04
CA TRP A 206 -6.73 -7.15 -0.74
C TRP A 206 -7.86 -7.54 -1.71
N PRO A 207 -9.07 -7.82 -1.21
CA PRO A 207 -10.17 -8.32 -2.04
C PRO A 207 -10.54 -7.31 -3.14
N LYS A 208 -11.19 -7.80 -4.21
CA LYS A 208 -11.96 -6.92 -5.09
C LYS A 208 -13.07 -6.24 -4.33
N TRP A 209 -13.67 -5.24 -4.96
CA TRP A 209 -14.80 -4.50 -4.46
C TRP A 209 -16.10 -5.14 -4.95
N PRO A 210 -17.16 -5.17 -4.13
CA PRO A 210 -18.47 -5.61 -4.60
C PRO A 210 -18.94 -4.68 -5.72
N ILE A 211 -19.53 -5.26 -6.77
CA ILE A 211 -20.16 -4.49 -7.84
C ILE A 211 -21.51 -3.98 -7.33
N LEU A 212 -21.76 -2.68 -7.50
CA LEU A 212 -23.04 -2.06 -7.17
C LEU A 212 -23.95 -2.07 -8.42
N SER A 213 -25.25 -1.83 -8.24
CA SER A 213 -26.28 -2.02 -9.27
C SER A 213 -26.00 -1.33 -10.61
N ASP A 214 -25.28 -0.21 -10.60
CA ASP A 214 -24.98 0.61 -11.77
C ASP A 214 -23.48 0.96 -11.90
N SER A 215 -22.63 0.45 -11.00
CA SER A 215 -21.22 0.86 -10.94
C SER A 215 -20.29 -0.30 -10.59
N ASN A 216 -19.29 -0.50 -11.45
CA ASN A 216 -18.16 -1.38 -11.16
C ASN A 216 -16.97 -0.56 -10.63
N PRO A 217 -16.73 -0.52 -9.31
CA PRO A 217 -15.59 0.19 -8.74
C PRO A 217 -14.23 -0.33 -9.21
N ASN A 218 -14.15 -1.62 -9.55
CA ASN A 218 -12.88 -2.30 -9.78
C ASN A 218 -12.11 -1.75 -10.98
N GLY A 219 -12.80 -1.18 -11.99
CA GLY A 219 -12.14 -0.56 -13.14
C GLY A 219 -11.29 0.66 -12.75
N LEU A 220 -11.71 1.43 -11.75
CA LEU A 220 -10.97 2.59 -11.24
C LEU A 220 -10.03 2.23 -10.08
N VAL A 221 -10.34 1.18 -9.33
CA VAL A 221 -9.49 0.63 -8.25
C VAL A 221 -8.21 0.00 -8.81
N LEU A 222 -8.17 -0.54 -10.03
CA LEU A 222 -6.90 -1.07 -10.56
C LEU A 222 -5.83 0.02 -10.72
N SER A 223 -6.22 1.23 -11.12
CA SER A 223 -5.30 2.38 -11.16
C SER A 223 -5.13 3.01 -9.77
N ARG A 224 -6.22 3.30 -9.04
CA ARG A 224 -6.17 4.08 -7.80
C ARG A 224 -6.00 3.26 -6.52
N GLY A 225 -6.21 1.96 -6.62
CA GLY A 225 -6.07 1.02 -5.50
C GLY A 225 -4.61 0.83 -5.08
N ILE A 226 -3.64 1.23 -5.92
CA ILE A 226 -2.23 1.29 -5.52
C ILE A 226 -2.05 2.35 -4.42
N GLU A 227 -2.57 3.56 -4.63
CA GLU A 227 -2.56 4.65 -3.63
C GLU A 227 -3.22 4.16 -2.34
N GLU A 228 -4.42 3.59 -2.43
CA GLU A 228 -5.16 3.08 -1.27
C GLU A 228 -4.39 1.98 -0.53
N SER A 229 -3.75 1.05 -1.25
CA SER A 229 -2.95 -0.01 -0.66
C SER A 229 -1.74 0.52 0.10
N HIS A 230 -1.07 1.54 -0.45
CA HIS A 230 0.05 2.22 0.19
C HIS A 230 -0.40 2.94 1.46
N VAL A 231 -1.51 3.66 1.42
CA VAL A 231 -1.97 4.35 2.64
C VAL A 231 -2.49 3.37 3.69
N ASN A 232 -3.15 2.27 3.29
CA ASN A 232 -3.49 1.19 4.21
C ASN A 232 -2.25 0.64 4.93
N CYS A 233 -1.20 0.36 4.15
CA CYS A 233 0.06 -0.13 4.67
C CYS A 233 0.76 0.90 5.57
N LEU A 234 0.72 2.19 5.23
CA LEU A 234 1.28 3.27 6.04
C LEU A 234 0.73 3.22 7.46
N PHE A 235 -0.59 3.19 7.61
CA PHE A 235 -1.19 3.22 8.95
C PHE A 235 -1.07 1.88 9.67
N PHE A 236 -0.97 0.77 8.94
CA PHE A 236 -0.64 -0.54 9.50
C PHE A 236 0.80 -0.57 10.05
N ALA A 237 1.78 -0.04 9.32
CA ALA A 237 3.20 -0.14 9.65
C ALA A 237 3.72 0.98 10.55
N LYS A 238 3.15 2.18 10.46
CA LYS A 238 3.56 3.38 11.21
C LYS A 238 3.76 3.19 12.72
N PRO A 239 2.95 2.38 13.45
CA PRO A 239 3.18 2.17 14.88
C PRO A 239 4.53 1.48 15.20
N TRP A 240 5.05 0.68 14.28
CA TRP A 240 6.23 -0.18 14.48
C TRP A 240 7.33 0.01 13.43
N ALA A 241 7.23 1.04 12.58
CA ALA A 241 8.29 1.43 11.63
C ALA A 241 8.91 2.79 11.97
N ASN A 242 10.22 2.94 11.75
CA ASN A 242 10.89 4.24 11.77
C ASN A 242 10.78 4.95 10.41
N MET A 243 11.00 4.22 9.32
CA MET A 243 10.83 4.68 7.94
C MET A 243 10.01 3.65 7.17
N ILE A 244 9.18 4.14 6.24
CA ILE A 244 8.36 3.32 5.35
C ILE A 244 8.67 3.74 3.92
N ALA A 245 9.05 2.77 3.08
CA ALA A 245 9.15 2.95 1.64
C ALA A 245 7.86 2.43 0.99
N PHE A 246 7.31 3.20 0.05
CA PHE A 246 6.23 2.74 -0.83
C PHE A 246 6.86 2.43 -2.18
N SER A 247 6.62 1.22 -2.69
CA SER A 247 7.30 0.72 -3.88
C SER A 247 6.40 -0.25 -4.61
N ASP A 248 6.55 -0.35 -5.92
CA ASP A 248 6.14 -1.55 -6.65
C ASP A 248 7.18 -2.66 -6.40
N ILE A 249 6.81 -3.92 -6.67
CA ILE A 249 7.70 -5.07 -6.41
C ILE A 249 8.91 -5.09 -7.36
N ASP A 250 8.73 -4.47 -8.53
CA ASP A 250 9.71 -4.23 -9.59
C ASP A 250 10.34 -2.84 -9.48
N ASP A 251 10.22 -2.15 -8.34
CA ASP A 251 10.94 -0.92 -8.06
C ASP A 251 12.00 -1.15 -6.98
N ILE A 252 13.23 -0.75 -7.27
CA ILE A 252 14.36 -0.90 -6.35
C ILE A 252 15.08 0.42 -6.15
N LEU A 253 15.15 0.88 -4.90
CA LEU A 253 16.02 1.99 -4.52
C LEU A 253 17.48 1.48 -4.48
N LEU A 254 18.33 2.06 -5.31
CA LEU A 254 19.77 1.79 -5.36
C LEU A 254 20.56 3.11 -5.20
N PRO A 255 21.85 3.04 -4.81
CA PRO A 255 22.75 4.19 -4.92
C PRO A 255 22.87 4.65 -6.37
N THR A 256 23.31 5.89 -6.58
CA THR A 256 23.48 6.48 -7.92
C THR A 256 24.43 5.67 -8.80
N ASP A 257 25.48 5.11 -8.20
CA ASP A 257 26.31 4.07 -8.81
C ASP A 257 25.98 2.72 -8.15
N PRO A 258 25.39 1.75 -8.87
CA PRO A 258 25.10 0.42 -8.34
C PRO A 258 26.31 -0.34 -7.81
N MET A 259 27.53 0.06 -8.19
CA MET A 259 28.76 -0.50 -7.62
C MET A 259 28.99 -0.09 -6.16
N ASP A 260 28.36 0.98 -5.69
CA ASP A 260 28.45 1.39 -4.28
C ASP A 260 27.54 0.55 -3.35
N VAL A 261 26.80 -0.44 -3.89
CA VAL A 261 25.88 -1.25 -3.09
C VAL A 261 26.59 -1.94 -1.92
N GLU A 262 26.06 -1.67 -0.72
CA GLU A 262 26.46 -2.32 0.53
C GLU A 262 25.24 -2.70 1.37
N ALA A 263 25.44 -3.56 2.36
CA ALA A 263 24.37 -3.97 3.25
C ALA A 263 23.80 -2.77 4.01
N GLY A 264 22.48 -2.58 3.98
CA GLY A 264 21.84 -1.44 4.64
C GLY A 264 21.92 -0.11 3.87
N MET A 265 22.34 -0.11 2.60
CA MET A 265 22.49 1.10 1.79
C MET A 265 21.21 1.96 1.74
N ASN A 266 20.02 1.36 1.66
CA ASN A 266 18.77 2.13 1.60
C ASN A 266 18.51 2.89 2.90
N ILE A 267 18.88 2.33 4.05
CA ILE A 267 18.81 3.05 5.34
C ILE A 267 19.77 4.23 5.34
N LYS A 268 21.00 4.07 4.81
CA LYS A 268 22.01 5.12 4.73
C LYS A 268 21.55 6.28 3.85
N ILE A 269 21.05 5.97 2.65
CA ILE A 269 20.49 6.95 1.70
C ILE A 269 19.34 7.72 2.37
N LEU A 270 18.35 7.00 2.92
CA LEU A 270 17.17 7.63 3.52
C LEU A 270 17.53 8.49 4.72
N LYS A 271 18.36 8.00 5.65
CA LYS A 271 18.80 8.78 6.83
C LYS A 271 19.60 10.02 6.40
N GLY A 272 20.45 9.91 5.38
CA GLY A 272 21.17 11.06 4.81
C GLY A 272 20.22 12.13 4.28
N LEU A 273 19.25 11.75 3.46
CA LEU A 273 18.25 12.66 2.89
C LEU A 273 17.40 13.34 3.96
N PHE A 274 16.95 12.61 4.99
CA PHE A 274 16.21 13.21 6.11
C PHE A 274 17.07 14.13 6.98
N ALA A 275 18.38 13.88 7.08
CA ALA A 275 19.30 14.76 7.79
C ALA A 275 19.54 16.07 7.02
N GLU A 276 19.64 16.00 5.69
CA GLU A 276 19.75 17.17 4.81
C GLU A 276 18.45 18.00 4.76
N HIS A 277 17.31 17.33 4.87
CA HIS A 277 15.98 17.94 4.81
C HIS A 277 15.18 17.67 6.09
N PRO A 278 15.47 18.37 7.21
CA PRO A 278 14.84 18.09 8.51
C PRO A 278 13.32 18.37 8.55
N GLN A 279 12.79 19.10 7.57
CA GLN A 279 11.35 19.33 7.40
C GLN A 279 10.67 18.32 6.45
N ALA A 280 11.42 17.38 5.87
CA ALA A 280 10.85 16.35 5.02
C ALA A 280 9.98 15.40 5.86
N GLY A 281 8.68 15.39 5.58
CA GLY A 281 7.75 14.37 6.07
C GLY A 281 7.67 13.16 5.14
N SER A 282 8.01 13.35 3.86
CA SER A 282 8.21 12.27 2.90
C SER A 282 9.24 12.68 1.84
N LEU A 283 9.84 11.69 1.21
CA LEU A 283 10.77 11.84 0.10
C LEU A 283 10.09 11.30 -1.17
N LEU A 284 10.14 12.07 -2.25
CA LEU A 284 9.63 11.67 -3.55
C LEU A 284 10.80 11.47 -4.49
N PHE A 285 11.02 10.23 -4.90
CA PHE A 285 12.13 9.86 -5.77
C PHE A 285 11.71 9.85 -7.23
N GLU A 286 12.67 10.16 -8.10
CA GLU A 286 12.54 9.95 -9.53
C GLU A 286 12.84 8.48 -9.87
N HIS A 287 12.32 8.02 -11.00
CA HIS A 287 12.50 6.65 -11.49
C HIS A 287 13.40 6.67 -12.72
N ARG A 288 14.19 5.62 -12.86
CA ARG A 288 15.02 5.35 -14.03
C ARG A 288 14.64 4.00 -14.60
N ASP A 289 14.23 4.01 -15.86
CA ASP A 289 13.91 2.79 -16.59
C ASP A 289 15.19 2.04 -16.91
N VAL A 290 15.24 0.79 -16.50
CA VAL A 290 16.36 -0.09 -16.79
C VAL A 290 15.85 -1.35 -17.46
N GLN A 291 16.57 -1.79 -18.47
CA GLN A 291 16.39 -3.08 -19.08
C GLN A 291 17.07 -4.14 -18.22
N PHE A 292 16.24 -5.04 -17.70
CA PHE A 292 16.66 -6.29 -17.08
C PHE A 292 16.30 -7.43 -18.00
N GLN A 293 17.30 -8.21 -18.38
CA GLN A 293 17.08 -9.47 -19.08
C GLN A 293 17.16 -10.57 -18.04
N LEU A 294 16.00 -11.08 -17.63
CA LEU A 294 15.94 -12.29 -16.83
C LEU A 294 16.69 -13.41 -17.56
N PRO A 295 17.34 -14.34 -16.83
CA PRO A 295 18.19 -15.34 -17.44
C PRO A 295 17.38 -16.16 -18.45
N VAL A 296 17.86 -16.24 -19.69
CA VAL A 296 17.29 -17.13 -20.71
C VAL A 296 17.49 -18.56 -20.22
N GLN A 297 16.40 -19.20 -19.84
CA GLN A 297 16.45 -20.53 -19.24
C GLN A 297 16.87 -21.54 -20.31
N GLN A 298 18.01 -22.19 -20.08
CA GLN A 298 18.51 -23.29 -20.93
C GLN A 298 17.89 -24.64 -20.52
N GLU A 299 17.36 -24.75 -19.29
CA GLU A 299 16.75 -25.95 -18.74
C GLU A 299 15.22 -25.92 -18.86
N ARG A 300 14.59 -27.09 -19.11
CA ARG A 300 13.13 -27.23 -19.30
C ARG A 300 12.30 -27.06 -18.03
N VAL A 301 12.93 -26.99 -16.85
CA VAL A 301 12.25 -26.91 -15.55
C VAL A 301 12.93 -25.86 -14.70
N THR A 302 12.13 -24.93 -14.19
CA THR A 302 12.63 -23.84 -13.36
C THR A 302 12.28 -24.14 -11.91
N THR A 303 13.27 -24.08 -11.04
CA THR A 303 13.10 -24.23 -9.59
C THR A 303 13.73 -23.02 -8.92
N ILE A 304 13.41 -22.78 -7.65
CA ILE A 304 14.12 -21.72 -6.94
C ILE A 304 15.57 -22.16 -6.59
N SER A 305 15.87 -23.46 -6.61
CA SER A 305 17.22 -23.98 -6.37
C SER A 305 18.20 -23.73 -7.52
N ASN A 306 17.72 -23.66 -8.78
CA ASN A 306 18.55 -23.31 -9.94
C ASN A 306 18.55 -21.80 -10.27
N PHE A 307 17.82 -20.99 -9.51
CA PHE A 307 17.76 -19.53 -9.67
C PHE A 307 18.97 -18.82 -9.05
N ASN A 308 19.49 -17.81 -9.76
CA ASN A 308 20.54 -16.91 -9.30
C ASN A 308 20.32 -15.48 -9.82
N PHE A 309 21.11 -14.53 -9.32
CA PHE A 309 21.02 -13.10 -9.63
C PHE A 309 22.09 -12.62 -10.63
N ASP A 310 22.81 -13.53 -11.30
CA ASP A 310 23.93 -13.18 -12.18
C ASP A 310 23.50 -12.37 -13.40
N PHE A 311 22.24 -12.54 -13.80
CA PHE A 311 21.64 -11.79 -14.91
C PHE A 311 21.68 -10.27 -14.70
N LEU A 312 21.75 -9.80 -13.45
CA LEU A 312 21.88 -8.36 -13.13
C LEU A 312 23.17 -7.75 -13.70
N MET A 313 24.23 -8.55 -13.91
CA MET A 313 25.47 -8.08 -14.52
C MET A 313 25.31 -7.63 -15.99
N ASN A 314 24.21 -8.00 -16.63
CA ASN A 314 23.90 -7.64 -18.01
C ASN A 314 22.85 -6.52 -18.12
N SER A 315 22.57 -5.81 -17.02
CA SER A 315 21.57 -4.74 -16.97
C SER A 315 21.98 -3.54 -17.83
N LYS A 316 21.00 -2.88 -18.46
CA LYS A 316 21.24 -1.77 -19.40
C LYS A 316 20.30 -0.61 -19.16
N TYR A 317 20.78 0.63 -19.26
CA TYR A 317 19.90 1.79 -19.22
C TYR A 317 18.99 1.81 -20.45
N LYS A 318 17.67 1.94 -20.22
CA LYS A 318 16.69 2.13 -21.29
C LYS A 318 16.57 3.59 -21.70
N MET A 319 16.48 4.48 -20.71
CA MET A 319 16.39 5.92 -20.89
C MET A 319 17.14 6.64 -19.77
N ASN A 320 17.52 7.90 -20.01
CA ASN A 320 17.92 8.80 -18.93
C ASN A 320 16.71 9.07 -18.01
N CYS A 321 16.97 9.55 -16.79
CA CYS A 321 15.94 9.79 -15.78
C CYS A 321 14.76 10.55 -16.40
N ARG A 322 13.55 10.02 -16.23
CA ARG A 322 12.35 10.67 -16.76
C ARG A 322 12.10 11.95 -15.97
N VAL A 323 11.99 13.07 -16.69
CA VAL A 323 11.68 14.38 -16.07
C VAL A 323 10.19 14.47 -15.69
N ASP A 324 9.34 13.76 -16.45
CA ASP A 324 7.89 13.78 -16.29
C ASP A 324 7.30 12.36 -16.18
N SER A 325 6.64 12.06 -15.06
CA SER A 325 5.77 10.89 -14.91
C SER A 325 4.46 11.31 -14.22
N VAL A 326 3.37 10.60 -14.50
CA VAL A 326 2.13 10.73 -13.73
C VAL A 326 2.39 10.13 -12.35
N ASN A 327 2.62 10.98 -11.36
CA ASN A 327 3.10 10.55 -10.07
C ASN A 327 1.97 10.00 -9.19
N MET A 328 1.69 8.70 -9.30
CA MET A 328 0.72 7.97 -8.47
C MET A 328 1.21 7.75 -7.02
N HIS A 329 2.49 7.96 -6.74
CA HIS A 329 3.08 7.75 -5.40
C HIS A 329 3.29 9.06 -4.62
N GLU A 330 2.64 10.16 -5.02
CA GLU A 330 2.75 11.45 -4.33
C GLU A 330 2.02 11.42 -2.96
N THR A 331 2.67 11.93 -1.91
CA THR A 331 2.05 12.07 -0.59
C THR A 331 1.11 13.28 -0.60
N GLY A 332 -0.18 13.05 -0.33
CA GLY A 332 -1.19 14.12 -0.37
C GLY A 332 -1.32 14.97 0.91
N ILE A 333 -1.09 14.40 2.10
CA ILE A 333 -1.28 15.09 3.39
C ILE A 333 -0.03 14.91 4.27
N HIS A 334 0.51 16.02 4.76
CA HIS A 334 1.58 16.06 5.77
C HIS A 334 1.08 16.68 7.07
N ARG A 335 1.70 16.29 8.19
CA ARG A 335 1.48 16.99 9.46
C ARG A 335 2.03 18.41 9.36
N PHE A 336 1.42 19.33 10.09
CA PHE A 336 1.87 20.72 10.17
C PHE A 336 3.38 20.80 10.46
N GLY A 337 4.10 21.57 9.65
CA GLY A 337 5.55 21.75 9.74
C GLY A 337 6.37 20.77 8.90
N TYR A 338 5.74 19.78 8.24
CA TYR A 338 6.40 18.84 7.34
C TYR A 338 5.94 19.02 5.89
N VAL A 339 6.84 18.71 4.96
CA VAL A 339 6.60 18.81 3.51
C VAL A 339 7.09 17.56 2.77
N GLN A 340 6.59 17.34 1.56
CA GLN A 340 7.24 16.40 0.63
C GLN A 340 8.48 17.06 0.04
N THR A 341 9.60 16.35 0.05
CA THR A 341 10.83 16.77 -0.62
C THR A 341 11.07 15.90 -1.84
N ARG A 342 11.20 16.51 -3.03
CA ARG A 342 11.57 15.78 -4.24
C ARG A 342 13.08 15.56 -4.26
N VAL A 343 13.48 14.31 -4.42
CA VAL A 343 14.88 13.87 -4.48
C VAL A 343 15.28 13.80 -5.95
N PRO A 344 16.27 14.60 -6.40
CA PRO A 344 16.68 14.60 -7.79
C PRO A 344 17.41 13.29 -8.13
N CYS A 345 17.23 12.78 -9.35
CA CYS A 345 17.81 11.50 -9.79
C CYS A 345 19.32 11.37 -9.53
N ARG A 346 20.08 12.48 -9.63
CA ARG A 346 21.53 12.56 -9.37
C ARG A 346 21.94 12.27 -7.92
N GLN A 347 20.99 12.28 -6.99
CA GLN A 347 21.23 12.06 -5.57
C GLN A 347 20.79 10.65 -5.16
N ALA A 348 19.61 10.22 -5.60
CA ALA A 348 19.10 8.87 -5.45
C ALA A 348 17.86 8.69 -6.36
N HIS A 349 17.62 7.47 -6.82
CA HIS A 349 16.48 7.15 -7.68
C HIS A 349 16.07 5.68 -7.55
N PHE A 350 14.84 5.40 -7.95
CA PHE A 350 14.38 4.02 -8.13
C PHE A 350 14.77 3.51 -9.51
N TYR A 351 15.18 2.25 -9.55
CA TYR A 351 15.34 1.46 -10.76
C TYR A 351 14.03 0.71 -10.97
N HIS A 352 13.31 1.08 -12.02
CA HIS A 352 12.09 0.39 -12.41
C HIS A 352 12.46 -0.78 -13.31
N LEU A 353 12.24 -2.00 -12.80
CA LEU A 353 12.64 -3.25 -13.43
C LEU A 353 11.68 -3.70 -14.53
N ARG A 354 10.47 -3.12 -14.58
CA ARG A 354 9.44 -3.47 -15.56
C ARG A 354 9.68 -2.76 -16.88
N HIS A 355 9.39 -3.45 -17.99
CA HIS A 355 9.41 -2.97 -19.38
C HIS A 355 10.78 -2.88 -20.07
N SER A 356 11.31 -4.01 -20.55
CA SER A 356 11.89 -4.03 -21.92
C SER A 356 12.25 -5.43 -22.42
N HIS A 357 11.29 -6.06 -23.11
CA HIS A 357 11.58 -7.15 -24.05
C HIS A 357 12.33 -6.69 -25.29
N HIS A 358 12.28 -5.39 -25.60
CA HIS A 358 12.95 -4.84 -26.75
C HIS A 358 14.39 -4.45 -26.43
N SER A 359 15.30 -4.78 -27.35
CA SER A 359 16.65 -4.22 -27.35
C SER A 359 16.57 -2.69 -27.26
N VAL A 360 17.29 -2.12 -26.31
CA VAL A 360 17.38 -0.66 -26.19
C VAL A 360 18.34 -0.17 -27.27
N SER A 361 17.88 0.72 -28.15
CA SER A 361 18.77 1.45 -29.07
C SER A 361 19.73 2.32 -28.25
N ASN A 362 21.04 2.15 -28.44
CA ASN A 362 22.10 2.82 -27.66
C ASN A 362 22.10 2.46 -26.17
N ALA A 363 21.97 1.17 -25.86
CA ALA A 363 22.08 0.68 -24.48
C ALA A 363 23.42 1.05 -23.84
N VAL A 364 23.38 1.70 -22.67
CA VAL A 364 24.54 1.90 -21.81
C VAL A 364 24.51 0.82 -20.73
N GLU A 365 25.57 0.05 -20.62
CA GLU A 365 25.69 -1.02 -19.63
C GLU A 365 25.70 -0.46 -18.21
N ILE A 366 25.11 -1.21 -17.29
CA ILE A 366 25.09 -0.93 -15.86
C ILE A 366 25.74 -2.10 -15.16
N ASP A 367 26.91 -1.86 -14.57
CA ASP A 367 27.55 -2.86 -13.74
C ASP A 367 26.79 -2.98 -12.41
N MET A 368 26.11 -4.10 -12.21
CA MET A 368 25.45 -4.45 -10.94
C MET A 368 26.10 -5.69 -10.29
N SER A 369 27.37 -5.96 -10.58
CA SER A 369 28.08 -7.14 -10.07
C SER A 369 28.15 -7.20 -8.55
N ASN A 370 28.31 -6.06 -7.87
CA ASN A 370 28.29 -5.99 -6.40
C ASN A 370 26.91 -6.34 -5.83
N LEU A 371 25.83 -5.86 -6.46
CA LEU A 371 24.47 -6.23 -6.10
C LEU A 371 24.25 -7.73 -6.33
N ALA A 372 24.53 -8.24 -7.54
CA ALA A 372 24.38 -9.66 -7.88
C ALA A 372 25.11 -10.58 -6.90
N THR A 373 26.38 -10.27 -6.61
CA THR A 373 27.20 -11.01 -5.64
C THR A 373 26.58 -11.00 -4.25
N SER A 374 26.08 -9.84 -3.79
CA SER A 374 25.45 -9.73 -2.48
C SER A 374 24.15 -10.55 -2.40
N LEU A 375 23.31 -10.45 -3.44
CA LEU A 375 22.05 -11.18 -3.52
C LEU A 375 22.26 -12.69 -3.60
N ASN A 376 23.17 -13.18 -4.46
CA ASN A 376 23.50 -14.60 -4.53
C ASN A 376 23.97 -15.15 -3.19
N ARG A 377 24.88 -14.44 -2.51
CA ARG A 377 25.38 -14.85 -1.19
C ARG A 377 24.26 -14.91 -0.15
N GLN A 378 23.34 -13.95 -0.16
CA GLN A 378 22.18 -13.93 0.74
C GLN A 378 21.18 -15.05 0.40
N TRP A 379 20.91 -15.23 -0.89
CA TRP A 379 19.98 -16.19 -1.43
C TRP A 379 20.41 -17.62 -1.13
N TYR A 380 21.66 -17.99 -1.42
CA TYR A 380 22.13 -19.35 -1.14
C TYR A 380 22.09 -19.70 0.34
N LYS A 381 22.42 -18.74 1.23
CA LYS A 381 22.24 -18.93 2.69
C LYS A 381 20.78 -19.18 3.07
N ARG A 382 19.85 -18.58 2.34
CA ARG A 382 18.42 -18.68 2.61
C ARG A 382 17.79 -19.90 1.95
N LEU A 383 18.29 -20.32 0.80
CA LEU A 383 17.77 -21.41 -0.01
C LEU A 383 17.64 -22.71 0.80
N ASP A 384 18.61 -22.99 1.68
CA ASP A 384 18.58 -24.15 2.58
C ASP A 384 17.32 -24.20 3.46
N THR A 385 16.73 -23.05 3.77
CA THR A 385 15.52 -22.96 4.58
C THR A 385 14.26 -23.25 3.75
N PHE A 386 14.30 -23.12 2.43
CA PHE A 386 13.17 -23.32 1.49
C PHE A 386 12.93 -24.82 1.19
N THR A 387 13.08 -25.70 2.18
CA THR A 387 13.10 -27.16 1.99
C THR A 387 11.90 -27.74 1.24
N LYS A 388 10.71 -27.14 1.40
CA LYS A 388 9.46 -27.59 0.74
C LYS A 388 9.26 -27.06 -0.67
N LEU A 389 10.00 -26.01 -1.05
CA LEU A 389 9.80 -25.30 -2.32
C LEU A 389 11.03 -25.34 -3.23
N LYS A 390 12.21 -25.61 -2.67
CA LYS A 390 13.50 -25.44 -3.37
C LYS A 390 13.58 -26.19 -4.70
N ASP A 391 13.06 -27.41 -4.74
CA ASP A 391 13.12 -28.30 -5.90
C ASP A 391 11.76 -28.50 -6.57
N VAL A 392 10.76 -27.67 -6.22
CA VAL A 392 9.44 -27.72 -6.85
C VAL A 392 9.51 -26.99 -8.18
N PRO A 393 9.09 -27.62 -9.29
CA PRO A 393 8.91 -26.95 -10.57
C PRO A 393 7.95 -25.77 -10.41
N LEU A 394 8.41 -24.57 -10.79
CA LEU A 394 7.57 -23.39 -10.85
C LEU A 394 7.18 -23.12 -12.30
N ASN A 395 5.93 -22.73 -12.52
CA ASN A 395 5.48 -22.24 -13.82
C ASN A 395 6.35 -21.06 -14.23
N GLU A 396 6.77 -21.06 -15.48
CA GLU A 396 7.53 -19.96 -16.05
C GLU A 396 6.70 -18.68 -15.98
N SER A 397 7.36 -17.61 -15.53
CA SER A 397 6.91 -16.26 -15.81
C SER A 397 7.18 -16.01 -17.29
N THR A 398 6.27 -16.45 -18.16
CA THR A 398 6.42 -16.17 -19.58
C THR A 398 6.29 -14.67 -19.76
N THR A 399 7.39 -14.03 -20.06
CA THR A 399 7.41 -12.60 -20.28
C THR A 399 6.69 -12.21 -21.59
N GLU A 400 6.34 -13.20 -22.42
CA GLU A 400 5.35 -13.08 -23.51
C GLU A 400 4.01 -12.50 -23.01
N SER A 401 3.62 -12.76 -21.75
CA SER A 401 2.43 -12.16 -21.14
C SER A 401 2.50 -10.63 -21.08
N PHE A 402 3.70 -10.04 -21.08
CA PHE A 402 3.87 -8.60 -21.13
C PHE A 402 3.84 -8.05 -22.56
N GLU A 403 4.30 -8.80 -23.56
CA GLU A 403 4.08 -8.44 -24.96
C GLU A 403 2.57 -8.53 -25.30
N ASP A 404 1.89 -9.55 -24.81
CA ASP A 404 0.43 -9.67 -24.90
C ASP A 404 -0.28 -8.59 -24.08
N PHE A 405 0.24 -8.20 -22.92
CA PHE A 405 -0.27 -7.05 -22.15
C PHE A 405 -0.06 -5.74 -22.90
N ASP A 406 1.12 -5.47 -23.45
CA ASP A 406 1.40 -4.26 -24.22
C ASP A 406 0.57 -4.20 -25.51
N ARG A 407 0.39 -5.34 -26.19
CA ARG A 407 -0.55 -5.48 -27.32
C ARG A 407 -2.00 -5.26 -26.87
N CYS A 408 -2.40 -5.82 -25.74
CA CYS A 408 -3.75 -5.66 -25.19
C CYS A 408 -4.00 -4.21 -24.77
N MET A 409 -3.06 -3.55 -24.09
CA MET A 409 -3.16 -2.14 -23.71
C MET A 409 -3.16 -1.22 -24.92
N SER A 410 -2.39 -1.56 -25.96
CA SER A 410 -2.45 -0.86 -27.25
C SER A 410 -3.82 -1.04 -27.91
N ALA A 411 -4.34 -2.27 -27.93
CA ALA A 411 -5.68 -2.57 -28.47
C ALA A 411 -6.82 -1.95 -27.65
N ILE A 412 -6.70 -1.83 -26.32
CA ILE A 412 -7.65 -1.13 -25.44
C ILE A 412 -7.63 0.38 -25.70
N ASN A 413 -6.47 0.95 -26.04
CA ASN A 413 -6.41 2.34 -26.49
C ASN A 413 -7.05 2.52 -27.86
N ASP A 414 -7.00 1.49 -28.72
CA ASP A 414 -7.59 1.51 -30.07
C ASP A 414 -9.11 1.22 -30.05
N GLU A 415 -9.60 0.39 -29.12
CA GLU A 415 -11.02 0.02 -28.95
C GLU A 415 -11.58 0.51 -27.61
N HIS A 416 -12.52 1.45 -27.66
CA HIS A 416 -13.16 2.00 -26.45
C HIS A 416 -13.82 0.90 -25.58
N TRP A 417 -13.19 0.57 -24.44
CA TRP A 417 -13.76 0.05 -23.19
C TRP A 417 -14.60 -1.24 -23.20
N THR A 418 -14.34 -2.20 -24.09
CA THR A 418 -14.81 -3.59 -23.87
C THR A 418 -13.63 -4.50 -23.51
N LEU A 419 -13.35 -4.57 -22.20
CA LEU A 419 -12.34 -5.47 -21.62
C LEU A 419 -12.85 -6.93 -21.68
N HIS A 420 -12.50 -7.65 -22.73
CA HIS A 420 -12.33 -9.10 -22.67
C HIS A 420 -10.83 -9.37 -22.56
N LEU A 421 -10.33 -9.57 -21.34
CA LEU A 421 -8.95 -10.01 -21.13
C LEU A 421 -8.76 -11.33 -21.89
N TYR A 422 -7.90 -11.30 -22.90
CA TYR A 422 -7.53 -12.47 -23.67
C TYR A 422 -6.99 -13.57 -22.75
N HIS A 423 -7.20 -14.83 -23.16
CA HIS A 423 -6.82 -16.06 -22.45
C HIS A 423 -5.42 -15.96 -21.82
N PHE A 424 -5.37 -15.68 -20.52
CA PHE A 424 -4.20 -16.07 -19.72
C PHE A 424 -4.08 -17.59 -19.79
N ARG A 425 -2.86 -18.09 -19.99
CA ARG A 425 -2.55 -19.53 -19.97
C ARG A 425 -3.07 -20.16 -18.67
N ASP A 426 -3.35 -21.46 -18.71
CA ASP A 426 -3.80 -22.28 -17.59
C ASP A 426 -2.75 -22.28 -16.45
N VAL A 427 -2.79 -21.24 -15.60
CA VAL A 427 -1.90 -21.07 -14.47
C VAL A 427 -2.71 -21.25 -13.20
N ASP A 428 -2.25 -22.12 -12.31
CA ASP A 428 -2.85 -22.25 -10.99
C ASP A 428 -2.67 -20.95 -10.21
N CYS A 429 -3.80 -20.38 -9.77
CA CYS A 429 -3.83 -19.07 -9.14
C CYS A 429 -4.51 -19.10 -7.76
N VAL A 430 -4.17 -18.12 -6.94
CA VAL A 430 -4.89 -17.79 -5.71
C VAL A 430 -5.39 -16.36 -5.75
N ALA A 431 -6.49 -16.11 -5.07
CA ALA A 431 -7.08 -14.79 -4.94
C ALA A 431 -7.64 -14.56 -3.55
N THR A 432 -7.63 -13.29 -3.14
CA THR A 432 -8.35 -12.86 -1.95
C THR A 432 -9.84 -12.89 -2.22
N ARG A 433 -10.55 -13.63 -1.37
CA ARG A 433 -12.00 -13.68 -1.27
C ARG A 433 -12.43 -12.94 -0.02
N ALA A 434 -13.57 -12.28 -0.07
CA ALA A 434 -14.18 -11.64 1.08
C ALA A 434 -15.69 -11.57 0.87
N GLU A 435 -16.40 -11.31 1.95
CA GLU A 435 -17.82 -10.95 1.96
C GLU A 435 -17.94 -9.50 2.39
N PHE A 436 -18.98 -8.80 1.97
CA PHE A 436 -19.21 -7.42 2.41
C PHE A 436 -20.55 -7.28 3.11
N ASP A 437 -20.53 -6.56 4.22
CA ASP A 437 -21.74 -6.06 4.84
C ASP A 437 -21.98 -4.61 4.43
N PHE A 438 -23.24 -4.28 4.17
CA PHE A 438 -23.69 -2.93 3.86
C PHE A 438 -24.41 -2.31 5.05
N PHE A 439 -24.10 -1.07 5.37
CA PHE A 439 -24.75 -0.32 6.45
C PHE A 439 -25.09 1.08 5.98
N ARG A 440 -26.18 1.66 6.47
CA ARG A 440 -26.49 3.08 6.28
C ARG A 440 -26.36 3.78 7.61
N SER A 441 -25.60 4.87 7.65
CA SER A 441 -25.49 5.74 8.84
C SER A 441 -25.62 7.19 8.42
N GLY A 442 -26.69 7.85 8.91
CA GLY A 442 -27.09 9.19 8.49
C GLY A 442 -27.35 9.27 6.98
N VAL A 443 -26.60 10.17 6.32
CA VAL A 443 -26.65 10.39 4.86
C VAL A 443 -25.67 9.52 4.06
N GLY A 444 -24.83 8.74 4.75
CA GLY A 444 -23.80 7.93 4.11
C GLY A 444 -24.08 6.44 4.14
N TYR A 445 -23.41 5.73 3.24
CA TYR A 445 -23.54 4.28 3.09
C TYR A 445 -22.18 3.63 3.22
N PHE A 446 -22.06 2.61 4.06
CA PHE A 446 -20.82 1.96 4.40
C PHE A 446 -20.80 0.52 3.90
N LEU A 447 -19.65 0.07 3.42
CA LEU A 447 -19.39 -1.35 3.22
C LEU A 447 -18.20 -1.78 4.08
N HIS A 448 -18.27 -2.99 4.61
CA HIS A 448 -17.23 -3.54 5.47
C HIS A 448 -16.89 -4.96 5.04
N SER A 449 -15.61 -5.21 4.74
CA SER A 449 -15.14 -6.55 4.40
C SER A 449 -15.15 -7.46 5.63
N ARG A 450 -15.73 -8.64 5.51
CA ARG A 450 -15.69 -9.74 6.48
C ARG A 450 -15.12 -10.99 5.81
N ASN A 451 -14.66 -11.92 6.66
CA ASN A 451 -14.22 -13.24 6.23
C ASN A 451 -13.21 -13.20 5.07
N ALA A 452 -12.27 -12.25 5.11
CA ALA A 452 -11.28 -12.10 4.06
C ALA A 452 -10.20 -13.19 4.17
N PHE A 453 -9.99 -13.97 3.12
CA PHE A 453 -8.95 -15.01 3.06
C PHE A 453 -8.40 -15.17 1.64
N ILE A 454 -7.19 -15.72 1.52
CA ILE A 454 -6.61 -16.07 0.22
C ILE A 454 -6.89 -17.55 -0.04
N GLY A 455 -7.54 -17.86 -1.16
CA GLY A 455 -7.87 -19.23 -1.57
C GLY A 455 -7.69 -19.45 -3.07
N PRO A 456 -7.99 -20.66 -3.58
CA PRO A 456 -7.92 -20.95 -5.02
C PRO A 456 -8.73 -19.95 -5.85
N SER A 457 -8.19 -19.59 -7.02
CA SER A 457 -8.80 -18.69 -7.99
C SER A 457 -9.04 -19.41 -9.32
N ASP A 458 -9.83 -18.78 -10.20
CA ASP A 458 -9.96 -19.23 -11.57
C ASP A 458 -8.59 -19.20 -12.29
N PRO A 459 -8.37 -20.06 -13.31
CA PRO A 459 -7.07 -20.19 -14.01
C PRO A 459 -6.57 -18.92 -14.69
N ASN A 460 -7.45 -17.93 -14.90
CA ASN A 460 -7.09 -16.61 -15.42
C ASN A 460 -6.50 -15.68 -14.35
N CYS A 461 -6.25 -16.16 -13.13
CA CYS A 461 -5.77 -15.38 -11.99
C CYS A 461 -6.70 -14.22 -11.58
N GLU A 462 -7.94 -14.19 -12.06
CA GLU A 462 -8.87 -13.12 -11.74
C GLU A 462 -9.47 -13.33 -10.35
N ALA A 463 -9.33 -12.34 -9.47
CA ALA A 463 -10.00 -12.39 -8.18
C ALA A 463 -11.53 -12.33 -8.34
N PRO A 464 -12.30 -13.11 -7.56
CA PRO A 464 -13.75 -13.11 -7.65
C PRO A 464 -14.33 -11.80 -7.14
N VAL A 465 -15.45 -11.38 -7.73
CA VAL A 465 -16.24 -10.25 -7.19
C VAL A 465 -16.89 -10.72 -5.90
N PRO A 466 -16.67 -10.02 -4.77
CA PRO A 466 -17.21 -10.45 -3.50
C PRO A 466 -18.72 -10.14 -3.40
N PRO A 467 -19.52 -11.00 -2.74
CA PRO A 467 -20.93 -10.73 -2.52
C PRO A 467 -21.15 -9.73 -1.38
N ILE A 468 -22.29 -9.02 -1.44
CA ILE A 468 -22.85 -8.30 -0.30
C ILE A 468 -23.77 -9.27 0.45
N VAL A 469 -23.40 -9.69 1.66
CA VAL A 469 -24.09 -10.76 2.41
C VAL A 469 -25.05 -10.24 3.48
N ALA A 470 -24.89 -8.98 3.90
CA ALA A 470 -25.78 -8.35 4.87
C ALA A 470 -26.03 -6.88 4.52
N GLY A 471 -27.14 -6.33 5.01
CA GLY A 471 -27.54 -4.94 4.79
C GLY A 471 -28.42 -4.72 3.57
N ASN A 472 -29.16 -3.61 3.58
CA ASN A 472 -30.10 -3.25 2.52
C ASN A 472 -29.40 -2.48 1.39
N HIS A 473 -28.61 -3.19 0.59
CA HIS A 473 -27.85 -2.65 -0.54
C HIS A 473 -28.73 -2.21 -1.72
N TYR A 474 -30.01 -2.61 -1.74
CA TYR A 474 -31.00 -2.21 -2.77
C TYR A 474 -31.24 -0.69 -2.82
N PHE A 475 -30.83 0.03 -1.78
CA PHE A 475 -30.94 1.50 -1.66
C PHE A 475 -29.59 2.22 -1.71
N ALA A 476 -28.52 1.56 -2.16
CA ALA A 476 -27.31 2.25 -2.59
C ALA A 476 -27.67 3.06 -3.86
N PRO A 477 -27.67 4.39 -3.80
CA PRO A 477 -28.11 5.25 -4.90
C PRO A 477 -27.17 5.22 -6.09
#